data_AF-A0AAX6MV09-F1
#
_entry.id   AF-A0AAX6MV09-F1
#
_cell.length_a   1.000
_cell.length_b   1.000
_cell.length_c   1.000
_cell.angle_alpha   90.00
_cell.angle_beta   90.00
_cell.angle_gamma   90.00
#
_symmetry.space_group_name_H-M   'P 1'
#
loop_
_entity.id
_entity.type
_entity.pdbx_description
1 polymer ?
#
loop_
_entity_poly.entity_id
_entity_poly.type
_entity_poly.pdbx_seq_one_letter_code
_entity_poly.pdbx_strand_id
1 'polypeptide(L)'
;MFGGNKNFTDWAQELWRANKTGPYSMGIGNAAAWLGMPVISPERFESIASKLENQDHAAQLPPDTDPTVVAVSASENMADIILYSNHVLTGAGSSGTLVDLHPLSRGTVNINTTDPFNTEPIVDYRALTNPVDIDIMIEMLRFTKRYFFETRLKEFSPRQVQPPDYVNEPEDLAGFLAENLSPSEFHPSGTCAMMPRELGGVVDENLRVYGVEHLRVVDASIMPTLPGANTCQSVYAIAEKVSDIWCVRRYITNGS
;
A
#
# COMPACT_ATOMS: atom_id res chain seq x y z
N MET A 1 -8.70 16.43 -10.08
CA MET A 1 -9.68 16.43 -11.19
C MET A 1 -9.22 17.41 -12.25
N PHE A 2 -8.60 16.95 -13.33
CA PHE A 2 -8.23 17.81 -14.46
C PHE A 2 -9.49 18.21 -15.23
N GLY A 3 -9.66 19.50 -15.52
CA GLY A 3 -10.82 20.04 -16.23
C GLY A 3 -10.98 19.39 -17.60
N GLY A 4 -11.94 18.46 -17.70
CA GLY A 4 -12.19 17.67 -18.90
C GLY A 4 -12.82 18.52 -19.99
N ASN A 5 -12.19 18.54 -21.17
CA ASN A 5 -12.81 19.02 -22.39
C ASN A 5 -14.09 18.21 -22.64
N LYS A 6 -15.27 18.82 -22.40
CA LYS A 6 -16.57 18.16 -22.47
C LYS A 6 -16.81 17.45 -23.81
N ASN A 7 -16.33 18.04 -24.90
CA ASN A 7 -16.44 17.46 -26.24
C ASN A 7 -15.63 16.17 -26.40
N PHE A 8 -14.47 16.05 -25.73
CA PHE A 8 -13.69 14.83 -25.76
C PHE A 8 -14.40 13.70 -24.98
N THR A 9 -14.94 14.02 -23.81
CA THR A 9 -15.68 13.05 -22.99
C THR A 9 -16.92 12.53 -23.72
N ASP A 10 -17.72 13.42 -24.30
CA ASP A 10 -18.95 13.05 -25.00
C ASP A 10 -18.65 12.19 -26.24
N TRP A 11 -17.65 12.57 -27.05
CA TRP A 11 -17.18 11.77 -28.19
C TRP A 11 -16.68 10.39 -27.77
N ALA A 12 -15.85 10.32 -26.71
CA ALA A 12 -15.29 9.06 -26.23
C ALA A 12 -16.41 8.11 -25.73
N GLN A 13 -17.44 8.65 -25.07
CA GLN A 13 -18.59 7.86 -24.61
C GLN A 13 -19.43 7.33 -25.76
N GLU A 14 -19.66 8.16 -26.79
CA GLU A 14 -20.44 7.77 -27.97
C GLU A 14 -19.74 6.64 -28.75
N LEU A 15 -18.43 6.75 -28.96
CA LEU A 15 -17.62 5.70 -29.58
C LEU A 15 -17.77 4.38 -28.79
N TRP A 16 -17.54 4.41 -27.48
CA TRP A 16 -17.62 3.22 -26.63
C TRP A 16 -19.01 2.56 -26.65
N ARG A 17 -20.09 3.35 -26.63
CA ARG A 17 -21.45 2.81 -26.70
C ARG A 17 -21.73 2.14 -28.03
N ALA A 18 -21.30 2.75 -29.13
CA ALA A 18 -21.60 2.27 -30.47
C ALA A 18 -20.86 0.97 -30.82
N ASN A 19 -19.57 0.88 -30.46
CA ASN A 19 -18.73 -0.18 -30.99
C ASN A 19 -17.73 -0.76 -29.98
N LYS A 20 -17.78 -0.34 -28.71
CA LYS A 20 -16.80 -0.72 -27.68
C LYS A 20 -15.35 -0.39 -28.08
N THR A 21 -15.15 0.69 -28.84
CA THR A 21 -13.84 1.24 -29.19
C THR A 21 -13.67 2.66 -28.64
N GLY A 22 -12.46 3.22 -28.72
CA GLY A 22 -12.16 4.61 -28.35
C GLY A 22 -11.36 4.74 -27.05
N PRO A 23 -11.19 5.95 -26.49
CA PRO A 23 -10.39 6.15 -25.28
C PRO A 23 -10.85 5.33 -24.07
N TYR A 24 -12.15 5.00 -24.00
CA TYR A 24 -12.71 4.11 -22.97
C TYR A 24 -12.59 2.61 -23.29
N SER A 25 -12.18 2.25 -24.52
CA SER A 25 -11.78 0.89 -24.85
C SER A 25 -10.33 0.59 -24.56
N MET A 26 -9.60 1.54 -23.96
CA MET A 26 -8.34 1.19 -23.32
C MET A 26 -8.69 0.21 -22.20
N GLY A 27 -8.33 -1.06 -22.41
CA GLY A 27 -8.08 -1.93 -21.27
C GLY A 27 -7.12 -1.17 -20.38
N ILE A 28 -7.51 -0.94 -19.12
CA ILE A 28 -6.54 -0.62 -18.08
C ILE A 28 -5.40 -1.63 -18.28
N GLY A 29 -4.20 -1.11 -18.45
CA GLY A 29 -3.02 -1.80 -18.97
C GLY A 29 -2.96 -3.27 -18.58
N ASN A 30 -2.69 -4.12 -19.55
CA ASN A 30 -2.56 -5.56 -19.38
C ASN A 30 -1.20 -5.98 -18.79
N ALA A 31 -0.41 -5.02 -18.29
CA ALA A 31 0.89 -5.25 -17.71
C ALA A 31 1.01 -4.47 -16.40
N ALA A 32 1.44 -5.18 -15.36
CA ALA A 32 1.92 -4.60 -14.11
C ALA A 32 3.27 -5.25 -13.81
N ALA A 33 4.24 -4.46 -13.37
CA ALA A 33 5.53 -4.98 -12.93
C ALA A 33 5.77 -4.58 -11.47
N TRP A 34 6.15 -5.55 -10.65
CA TRP A 34 6.57 -5.36 -9.27
C TRP A 34 8.09 -5.28 -9.22
N LEU A 35 8.61 -4.09 -8.92
CA LEU A 35 10.05 -3.84 -8.94
C LEU A 35 10.58 -3.67 -7.52
N GLY A 36 11.69 -4.34 -7.23
CA GLY A 36 12.44 -4.12 -5.99
C GLY A 36 13.33 -2.87 -6.06
N MET A 37 13.71 -2.35 -4.89
CA MET A 37 14.57 -1.18 -4.79
C MET A 37 15.92 -1.29 -5.53
N PRO A 38 16.58 -2.46 -5.65
CA PRO A 38 17.79 -2.58 -6.47
C PRO A 38 17.59 -2.25 -7.95
N VAL A 39 16.37 -2.42 -8.48
CA VAL A 39 16.03 -2.04 -9.86
C VAL A 39 15.66 -0.56 -9.95
N ILE A 40 14.92 -0.06 -8.94
CA ILE A 40 14.41 1.32 -8.89
C ILE A 40 15.56 2.32 -8.64
N SER A 41 16.44 2.02 -7.69
CA SER A 41 17.54 2.89 -7.28
C SER A 41 18.80 2.07 -6.94
N PRO A 42 19.49 1.52 -7.95
CA PRO A 42 20.66 0.65 -7.76
C PRO A 42 21.79 1.32 -6.97
N GLU A 43 21.86 2.65 -6.96
CA GLU A 43 22.92 3.41 -6.28
C GLU A 43 22.57 3.80 -4.84
N ARG A 44 21.28 3.78 -4.46
CA ARG A 44 20.84 4.29 -3.15
C ARG A 44 20.09 3.26 -2.29
N PHE A 45 19.69 2.12 -2.85
CA PHE A 45 18.87 1.14 -2.11
C PHE A 45 19.55 0.67 -0.82
N GLU A 46 20.87 0.45 -0.80
CA GLU A 46 21.61 0.05 0.41
C GLU A 46 21.58 1.14 1.48
N SER A 47 21.70 2.41 1.08
CA SER A 47 21.64 3.54 2.01
C SER A 47 20.24 3.72 2.61
N ILE A 48 19.19 3.46 1.82
CA ILE A 48 17.79 3.50 2.27
C ILE A 48 17.51 2.35 3.24
N ALA A 49 17.96 1.13 2.91
CA ALA A 49 17.86 -0.03 3.79
C ALA A 49 18.59 0.21 5.11
N SER A 50 19.82 0.74 5.06
CA SER A 50 20.59 1.08 6.25
C SER A 50 19.91 2.18 7.09
N LYS A 51 19.30 3.19 6.45
CA LYS A 51 18.51 4.21 7.17
C LYS A 51 17.34 3.58 7.91
N LEU A 52 16.63 2.64 7.29
CA LEU A 52 15.55 1.89 7.94
C LEU A 52 16.06 1.08 9.13
N GLU A 53 17.12 0.30 8.96
CA GLU A 53 17.68 -0.54 10.03
C GLU A 53 18.13 0.27 11.26
N ASN A 54 18.59 1.51 11.04
CA ASN A 54 19.15 2.35 12.08
C ASN A 54 18.19 3.44 12.59
N GLN A 55 16.94 3.48 12.12
CA GLN A 55 15.98 4.50 12.57
C GLN A 55 15.47 4.20 13.98
N ASP A 56 15.00 5.23 14.68
CA ASP A 56 14.18 5.04 15.87
C ASP A 56 12.75 4.67 15.43
N HIS A 57 12.47 3.37 15.40
CA HIS A 57 11.18 2.82 14.97
C HIS A 57 10.04 3.19 15.93
N ALA A 58 10.33 3.40 17.22
CA ALA A 58 9.33 3.81 18.19
C ALA A 58 8.88 5.26 17.91
N ALA A 59 9.83 6.13 17.59
CA ALA A 59 9.56 7.53 17.26
C ALA A 59 8.69 7.72 16.00
N GLN A 60 8.59 6.71 15.12
CA GLN A 60 7.75 6.80 13.90
C GLN A 60 6.28 6.41 14.16
N LEU A 61 5.99 5.76 15.29
CA LEU A 61 4.65 5.31 15.65
C LEU A 61 3.81 6.46 16.25
N PRO A 62 2.47 6.35 16.29
CA PRO A 62 1.64 7.33 16.97
C PRO A 62 2.07 7.52 18.44
N PRO A 63 2.00 8.73 19.03
CA PRO A 63 2.42 8.97 20.41
C PRO A 63 1.75 8.05 21.45
N ASP A 64 0.49 7.68 21.22
CA ASP A 64 -0.31 6.85 22.13
C ASP A 64 -0.25 5.35 21.77
N THR A 65 0.80 4.91 21.07
CA THR A 65 0.94 3.51 20.65
C THR A 65 1.24 2.61 21.85
N ASP A 66 0.54 1.48 21.92
CA ASP A 66 0.78 0.48 22.96
C ASP A 66 2.23 -0.04 22.91
N PRO A 67 2.93 -0.17 24.05
CA PRO A 67 4.32 -0.63 24.10
C PRO A 67 4.57 -1.98 23.40
N THR A 68 3.57 -2.86 23.35
CA THR A 68 3.68 -4.16 22.67
C THR A 68 3.79 -4.03 21.16
N VAL A 69 3.18 -2.99 20.56
CA VAL A 69 3.26 -2.71 19.12
C VAL A 69 4.62 -2.12 18.74
N VAL A 70 5.23 -1.35 19.64
CA VAL A 70 6.58 -0.76 19.45
C VAL A 70 7.65 -1.83 19.27
N ALA A 71 7.52 -2.98 19.93
CA ALA A 71 8.51 -4.06 19.86
C ALA A 71 8.61 -4.69 18.44
N VAL A 72 7.55 -4.63 17.62
CA VAL A 72 7.53 -5.22 16.28
C VAL A 72 8.08 -4.29 15.21
N SER A 73 7.86 -2.99 15.36
CA SER A 73 8.27 -2.02 14.33
C SER A 73 9.79 -2.01 14.12
N ALA A 74 10.57 -2.51 15.08
CA ALA A 74 12.03 -2.65 15.03
C ALA A 74 12.55 -4.00 14.48
N SER A 75 11.71 -4.85 13.89
CA SER A 75 12.14 -6.19 13.44
C SER A 75 13.00 -6.16 12.17
N GLU A 76 14.02 -7.04 12.14
CA GLU A 76 15.11 -7.13 11.14
C GLU A 76 14.65 -7.45 9.70
N ASN A 77 13.41 -7.89 9.49
CA ASN A 77 12.93 -8.34 8.18
C ASN A 77 12.35 -7.20 7.30
N MET A 78 12.17 -5.99 7.84
CA MET A 78 11.52 -4.90 7.10
C MET A 78 12.43 -4.34 5.99
N ALA A 79 13.76 -4.34 6.21
CA ALA A 79 14.73 -3.97 5.18
C ALA A 79 14.69 -4.94 3.99
N ASP A 80 14.66 -6.25 4.26
CA ASP A 80 14.54 -7.27 3.23
C ASP A 80 13.24 -7.13 2.43
N ILE A 81 12.11 -6.86 3.09
CA ILE A 81 10.82 -6.66 2.41
C ILE A 81 10.89 -5.48 1.43
N ILE A 82 11.59 -4.41 1.77
CA ILE A 82 11.78 -3.24 0.89
C ILE A 82 12.71 -3.55 -0.30
N LEU A 83 13.61 -4.51 -0.16
CA LEU A 83 14.48 -4.93 -1.27
C LEU A 83 13.68 -5.69 -2.35
N TYR A 84 12.54 -6.29 -2.00
CA TYR A 84 11.75 -7.13 -2.90
C TYR A 84 10.34 -6.57 -3.13
N SER A 85 10.08 -6.06 -4.33
CA SER A 85 8.73 -5.72 -4.84
C SER A 85 8.03 -4.52 -4.18
N ASN A 86 8.62 -3.33 -4.30
CA ASN A 86 8.07 -2.10 -3.72
C ASN A 86 7.22 -1.25 -4.65
N HIS A 87 7.43 -1.33 -5.97
CA HIS A 87 6.77 -0.43 -6.91
C HIS A 87 6.01 -1.17 -8.00
N VAL A 88 4.75 -0.77 -8.22
CA VAL A 88 3.96 -1.19 -9.38
C VAL A 88 4.08 -0.17 -10.50
N LEU A 89 4.69 -0.55 -11.62
CA LEU A 89 4.50 0.15 -12.89
C LEU A 89 3.29 -0.48 -13.61
N THR A 90 2.19 0.26 -13.76
CA THR A 90 1.04 -0.18 -14.56
C THR A 90 1.16 0.32 -16.00
N GLY A 91 0.96 -0.57 -16.98
CA GLY A 91 0.95 -0.25 -18.41
C GLY A 91 -0.33 0.43 -18.89
N ALA A 92 -1.09 1.04 -17.97
CA ALA A 92 -2.41 1.60 -18.20
C ALA A 92 -2.33 3.11 -18.48
N GLY A 93 -1.94 3.46 -19.71
CA GLY A 93 -1.88 4.86 -20.14
C GLY A 93 -0.58 5.57 -19.75
N SER A 94 -0.49 6.85 -20.12
CA SER A 94 0.69 7.72 -19.97
C SER A 94 0.96 8.18 -18.53
N SER A 95 0.47 7.45 -17.52
CA SER A 95 0.58 7.81 -16.10
C SER A 95 1.22 6.66 -15.33
N GLY A 96 2.47 6.83 -14.91
CA GLY A 96 3.09 5.94 -13.93
C GLY A 96 2.52 6.23 -12.54
N THR A 97 1.51 5.47 -12.11
CA THR A 97 1.03 5.54 -10.72
C THR A 97 2.12 5.00 -9.80
N LEU A 98 2.46 5.76 -8.76
CA LEU A 98 3.41 5.32 -7.74
C LEU A 98 2.65 4.64 -6.61
N VAL A 99 2.85 3.33 -6.49
CA VAL A 99 2.32 2.55 -5.38
C VAL A 99 3.50 1.98 -4.62
N ASP A 100 3.70 2.42 -3.38
CA ASP A 100 4.55 1.75 -2.41
C ASP A 100 3.77 0.59 -1.78
N LEU A 101 4.27 -0.62 -1.99
CA LEU A 101 3.62 -1.86 -1.56
C LEU A 101 3.94 -2.23 -0.11
N HIS A 102 5.00 -1.65 0.45
CA HIS A 102 5.48 -1.97 1.79
C HIS A 102 5.72 -0.70 2.61
N PRO A 103 4.70 0.18 2.74
CA PRO A 103 4.85 1.43 3.49
C PRO A 103 5.18 1.14 4.95
N LEU A 104 6.03 1.99 5.52
CA LEU A 104 6.52 1.90 6.89
C LEU A 104 5.70 2.77 7.85
N SER A 105 5.09 3.83 7.34
CA SER A 105 4.11 4.64 8.06
C SER A 105 2.99 3.75 8.60
N ARG A 106 2.52 4.05 9.81
CA ARG A 106 1.43 3.32 10.47
C ARG A 106 0.36 4.30 10.93
N GLY A 107 -0.86 4.08 10.47
CA GLY A 107 -2.05 4.86 10.84
C GLY A 107 -2.83 4.26 11.99
N THR A 108 -3.99 4.85 12.28
CA THR A 108 -4.96 4.35 13.26
C THR A 108 -6.38 4.39 12.69
N VAL A 109 -7.23 3.50 13.19
CA VAL A 109 -8.68 3.52 12.99
C VAL A 109 -9.30 3.42 14.36
N ASN A 110 -9.95 4.50 14.81
CA ASN A 110 -10.51 4.59 16.15
C ASN A 110 -11.99 4.92 16.10
N ILE A 111 -12.73 4.45 17.10
CA ILE A 111 -14.12 4.85 17.28
C ILE A 111 -14.20 6.36 17.60
N ASN A 112 -15.16 7.05 17.00
CA ASN A 112 -15.51 8.39 17.46
C ASN A 112 -16.29 8.28 18.78
N THR A 113 -15.61 8.56 19.90
CA THR A 113 -16.19 8.41 21.24
C THR A 113 -17.32 9.40 21.53
N THR A 114 -17.46 10.47 20.73
CA THR A 114 -18.52 11.48 20.92
C THR A 114 -19.85 11.09 20.28
N ASP A 115 -19.83 10.28 19.21
CA ASP A 115 -21.03 9.77 18.55
C ASP A 115 -20.75 8.43 17.84
N PRO A 116 -20.57 7.35 18.63
CA PRO A 116 -20.06 6.08 18.11
C PRO A 116 -21.04 5.32 17.21
N PHE A 117 -22.34 5.69 17.24
CA PHE A 117 -23.39 4.96 16.53
C PHE A 117 -23.85 5.64 15.26
N ASN A 118 -23.65 6.96 15.13
CA ASN A 118 -24.13 7.73 13.98
C ASN A 118 -23.01 8.40 13.18
N THR A 119 -21.74 8.08 13.47
CA THR A 119 -20.60 8.59 12.72
C THR A 119 -19.65 7.49 12.29
N GLU A 120 -18.90 7.77 11.22
CA GLU A 120 -17.81 6.93 10.74
C GLU A 120 -16.65 6.90 11.75
N PRO A 121 -15.82 5.85 11.75
CA PRO A 121 -14.61 5.83 12.55
C PRO A 121 -13.65 6.95 12.14
N ILE A 122 -12.86 7.40 13.10
CA ILE A 122 -11.76 8.35 12.88
C ILE A 122 -10.61 7.56 12.28
N VAL A 123 -10.33 7.83 11.00
CA VAL A 123 -9.21 7.22 10.27
C VAL A 123 -8.10 8.25 10.12
N ASP A 124 -6.93 7.93 10.67
CA ASP A 124 -5.71 8.69 10.46
C ASP A 124 -4.68 7.81 9.77
N TYR A 125 -4.42 8.07 8.49
CA TYR A 125 -3.47 7.28 7.69
C TYR A 125 -2.02 7.48 8.15
N ARG A 126 -1.68 8.66 8.67
CA ARG A 126 -0.28 9.06 8.95
C ARG A 126 0.66 8.78 7.77
N ALA A 127 0.18 8.95 6.54
CA ALA A 127 0.97 8.72 5.33
C ALA A 127 2.21 9.62 5.31
N LEU A 128 3.35 9.08 4.85
CA LEU A 128 4.64 9.77 4.80
C LEU A 128 5.16 10.27 6.16
N THR A 129 4.68 9.73 7.28
CA THR A 129 5.25 10.06 8.60
C THR A 129 6.55 9.34 8.88
N ASN A 130 6.76 8.16 8.28
CA ASN A 130 8.07 7.53 8.27
C ASN A 130 8.94 8.19 7.17
N PRO A 131 10.14 8.71 7.50
CA PRO A 131 10.99 9.40 6.54
C PRO A 131 11.58 8.49 5.46
N VAL A 132 11.60 7.17 5.66
CA VAL A 132 12.06 6.20 4.66
C VAL A 132 11.02 6.03 3.54
N ASP A 133 9.72 6.14 3.84
CA ASP A 133 8.67 6.12 2.81
C ASP A 133 8.86 7.27 1.81
N ILE A 134 9.25 8.46 2.30
CA ILE A 134 9.55 9.61 1.46
C ILE A 134 10.74 9.31 0.54
N ASP A 135 11.82 8.73 1.07
CA ASP A 135 13.01 8.39 0.26
C ASP A 135 12.66 7.38 -0.84
N ILE A 136 11.88 6.36 -0.53
CA ILE A 136 11.41 5.35 -1.48
C ILE A 136 10.59 6.01 -2.58
N MET A 137 9.62 6.86 -2.22
CA MET A 137 8.75 7.54 -3.18
C MET A 137 9.51 8.53 -4.08
N ILE A 138 10.52 9.23 -3.56
CA ILE A 138 11.42 10.08 -4.36
C ILE A 138 12.18 9.24 -5.38
N GLU A 139 12.71 8.08 -4.99
CA GLU A 139 13.43 7.20 -5.90
C GLU A 139 12.49 6.57 -6.95
N MET A 140 11.24 6.29 -6.60
CA MET A 140 10.20 5.85 -7.55
C MET A 140 9.85 6.94 -8.57
N LEU A 141 9.76 8.21 -8.16
CA LEU A 141 9.59 9.35 -9.08
C LEU A 141 10.75 9.44 -10.07
N ARG A 142 11.99 9.38 -9.56
CA ARG A 142 13.21 9.42 -10.38
C ARG A 142 13.28 8.24 -11.34
N PHE A 143 12.98 7.04 -10.87
CA PHE A 143 12.93 5.85 -11.70
C PHE A 143 11.88 5.98 -12.79
N THR A 144 10.67 6.44 -12.48
CA THR A 144 9.60 6.65 -13.47
C THR A 144 10.03 7.63 -14.55
N LYS A 145 10.71 8.73 -14.18
CA LYS A 145 11.29 9.67 -15.15
C LYS A 145 12.31 8.96 -16.06
N ARG A 146 13.29 8.24 -15.51
CA ARG A 146 14.26 7.47 -16.32
C ARG A 146 13.57 6.44 -17.22
N TYR A 147 12.57 5.74 -16.70
CA TYR A 147 11.80 4.73 -17.41
C TYR A 147 11.13 5.30 -18.67
N PHE A 148 10.48 6.45 -18.58
CA PHE A 148 9.84 7.07 -19.74
C PHE A 148 10.84 7.74 -20.70
N PHE A 149 11.83 8.48 -20.18
CA PHE A 149 12.67 9.36 -20.99
C PHE A 149 13.98 8.73 -21.49
N GLU A 150 14.47 7.67 -20.85
CA GLU A 150 15.79 7.09 -21.15
C GLU A 150 15.70 5.67 -21.75
N THR A 151 14.52 5.05 -21.73
CA THR A 151 14.31 3.72 -22.34
C THR A 151 13.78 3.83 -23.78
N ARG A 152 13.35 2.71 -24.37
CA ARG A 152 12.66 2.69 -25.68
C ARG A 152 11.38 3.53 -25.69
N LEU A 153 10.81 3.83 -24.52
CA LEU A 153 9.61 4.67 -24.42
C LEU A 153 9.82 6.09 -24.93
N LYS A 154 11.07 6.59 -25.00
CA LYS A 154 11.39 7.90 -25.57
C LYS A 154 10.95 8.05 -27.04
N GLU A 155 10.84 6.93 -27.78
CA GLU A 155 10.37 6.91 -29.17
C GLU A 155 8.91 7.41 -29.29
N PHE A 156 8.13 7.34 -28.21
CA PHE A 156 6.77 7.86 -28.13
C PHE A 156 6.69 9.34 -27.76
N SER A 157 7.82 10.05 -27.66
CA SER A 157 7.88 11.47 -27.30
C SER A 157 7.10 11.79 -26.01
N PRO A 158 7.39 11.12 -24.88
CA PRO A 158 6.68 11.35 -23.63
C PRO A 158 6.83 12.81 -23.18
N ARG A 159 5.79 13.33 -22.53
CA ARG A 159 5.80 14.66 -21.92
C ARG A 159 5.54 14.53 -20.44
N GLN A 160 6.44 15.08 -19.63
CA GLN A 160 6.27 15.13 -18.19
C GLN A 160 5.14 16.13 -17.87
N VAL A 161 4.11 15.64 -17.18
CA VAL A 161 3.00 16.47 -16.70
C VAL A 161 3.18 16.77 -15.22
N GLN A 162 3.58 15.76 -14.46
CA GLN A 162 3.87 15.86 -13.04
C GLN A 162 5.04 14.92 -12.66
N PRO A 163 5.85 15.30 -11.65
CA PRO A 163 5.95 16.64 -11.09
C PRO A 163 6.41 17.66 -12.15
N PRO A 164 6.22 18.98 -11.99
CA PRO A 164 6.75 19.97 -12.93
C PRO A 164 8.29 19.91 -13.04
N ASP A 165 8.85 20.28 -14.18
CA ASP A 165 10.31 20.21 -14.41
C ASP A 165 11.17 21.07 -13.49
N TYR A 166 10.60 22.01 -12.72
CA TYR A 166 11.35 22.77 -11.72
C TYR A 166 11.39 22.07 -10.35
N VAL A 167 10.58 21.02 -10.15
CA VAL A 167 10.56 20.19 -8.94
C VAL A 167 11.50 19.00 -9.19
N ASN A 168 12.78 19.15 -8.85
CA ASN A 168 13.78 18.08 -9.04
C ASN A 168 14.67 17.84 -7.82
N GLU A 169 14.81 18.83 -6.94
CA GLU A 169 15.60 18.68 -5.73
C GLU A 169 14.86 17.77 -4.73
N PRO A 170 15.59 17.00 -3.88
CA PRO A 170 14.97 16.07 -2.94
C PRO A 170 13.88 16.72 -2.07
N GLU A 171 14.13 17.92 -1.55
CA GLU A 171 13.22 18.65 -0.68
C GLU A 171 11.96 19.09 -1.42
N ASP A 172 12.10 19.56 -2.67
CA ASP A 172 10.97 19.95 -3.52
C ASP A 172 10.12 18.73 -3.88
N LEU A 173 10.76 17.59 -4.18
CA LEU A 173 10.07 16.33 -4.46
C LEU A 173 9.30 15.82 -3.24
N ALA A 174 9.89 15.93 -2.04
CA ALA A 174 9.20 15.59 -0.79
C ALA A 174 7.96 16.46 -0.56
N GLY A 175 8.08 17.78 -0.76
CA GLY A 175 6.95 18.71 -0.69
C GLY A 175 5.87 18.39 -1.72
N PHE A 176 6.26 18.11 -2.95
CA PHE A 176 5.35 17.70 -4.01
C PHE A 176 4.59 16.40 -3.64
N LEU A 177 5.29 15.39 -3.12
CA LEU A 177 4.68 14.15 -2.65
C LEU A 177 3.67 14.41 -1.53
N ALA A 178 4.03 15.20 -0.52
CA ALA A 178 3.14 15.53 0.59
C ALA A 178 1.84 16.22 0.13
N GLU A 179 1.89 17.03 -0.93
CA GLU A 179 0.73 17.75 -1.46
C GLU A 179 -0.12 16.93 -2.46
N ASN A 180 0.49 16.01 -3.21
CA ASN A 180 -0.15 15.36 -4.37
C ASN A 180 -0.39 13.86 -4.19
N LEU A 181 0.21 13.22 -3.18
CA LEU A 181 0.05 11.78 -2.96
C LEU A 181 -1.33 11.47 -2.38
N SER A 182 -2.00 10.43 -2.92
CA SER A 182 -3.12 9.80 -2.24
C SER A 182 -2.57 8.91 -1.11
N PRO A 183 -3.02 9.07 0.15
CA PRO A 183 -2.56 8.22 1.25
C PRO A 183 -3.04 6.77 1.15
N SER A 184 -3.86 6.43 0.14
CA SER A 184 -4.47 5.11 -0.02
C SER A 184 -4.74 4.76 -1.47
N GLU A 185 -4.46 3.49 -1.80
CA GLU A 185 -4.93 2.79 -3.00
C GLU A 185 -6.03 1.77 -2.63
N PHE A 186 -6.80 2.05 -1.58
CA PHE A 186 -7.92 1.23 -1.09
C PHE A 186 -7.53 -0.16 -0.57
N HIS A 187 -6.33 -0.29 -0.02
CA HIS A 187 -5.83 -1.52 0.59
C HIS A 187 -5.51 -1.38 2.10
N PRO A 188 -6.42 -0.86 2.96
CA PRO A 188 -6.17 -0.81 4.40
C PRO A 188 -6.04 -2.22 5.00
N SER A 189 -5.14 -2.35 5.98
CA SER A 189 -4.76 -3.65 6.57
C SER A 189 -4.16 -3.46 7.97
N GLY A 190 -4.06 -4.54 8.74
CA GLY A 190 -3.24 -4.59 9.97
C GLY A 190 -3.88 -4.02 11.23
N THR A 191 -5.14 -3.58 11.20
CA THR A 191 -5.84 -3.01 12.37
C THR A 191 -6.22 -4.04 13.44
N CYS A 192 -6.18 -5.33 13.13
CA CYS A 192 -6.34 -6.44 14.09
C CYS A 192 -5.28 -7.52 13.84
N ALA A 193 -4.01 -7.10 13.76
CA ALA A 193 -2.90 -7.92 13.30
C ALA A 193 -2.81 -9.31 13.98
N MET A 194 -2.60 -10.34 13.15
CA MET A 194 -2.32 -11.71 13.57
C MET A 194 -0.84 -11.84 13.90
N MET A 195 -0.49 -11.72 15.18
CA MET A 195 0.87 -11.79 15.73
C MET A 195 0.80 -12.25 17.19
N PRO A 196 1.93 -12.66 17.81
CA PRO A 196 1.98 -12.85 19.25
C PRO A 196 1.48 -11.61 20.01
N ARG A 197 0.82 -11.82 21.14
CA ARG A 197 0.20 -10.73 21.91
C ARG A 197 1.24 -9.76 22.46
N GLU A 198 2.38 -10.27 22.91
CA GLU A 198 3.54 -9.50 23.38
C GLU A 198 4.16 -8.62 22.27
N LEU A 199 3.81 -8.89 21.02
CA LEU A 199 4.19 -8.18 19.81
C LEU A 199 3.05 -7.30 19.28
N GLY A 200 2.05 -6.97 20.10
CA GLY A 200 0.94 -6.10 19.71
C GLY A 200 -0.10 -6.77 18.81
N GLY A 201 -0.09 -8.11 18.75
CA GLY A 201 -1.11 -8.87 18.04
C GLY A 201 -2.48 -8.79 18.72
N VAL A 202 -3.52 -8.72 17.90
CA VAL A 202 -4.94 -8.73 18.33
C VAL A 202 -5.53 -10.12 18.25
N VAL A 203 -5.08 -10.94 17.28
CA VAL A 203 -5.52 -12.33 17.10
C VAL A 203 -4.35 -13.31 17.08
N ASP A 204 -4.60 -14.54 17.56
CA ASP A 204 -3.65 -15.65 17.50
C ASP A 204 -3.58 -16.31 16.11
N GLU A 205 -2.72 -17.32 15.93
CA GLU A 205 -2.58 -18.06 14.66
C GLU A 205 -3.82 -18.88 14.26
N ASN A 206 -4.80 -19.02 15.16
CA ASN A 206 -6.12 -19.61 14.91
C ASN A 206 -7.21 -18.54 14.73
N LEU A 207 -6.81 -17.27 14.56
CA LEU A 207 -7.61 -16.07 14.40
C LEU A 207 -8.53 -15.73 15.59
N ARG A 208 -8.20 -16.22 16.78
CA ARG A 208 -8.97 -15.94 18.00
C ARG A 208 -8.52 -14.62 18.60
N VAL A 209 -9.49 -13.78 18.98
CA VAL A 209 -9.19 -12.53 19.66
C VAL A 209 -8.63 -12.81 21.04
N TYR A 210 -7.48 -12.23 21.35
CA TYR A 210 -6.85 -12.44 22.66
C TYR A 210 -7.76 -11.95 23.79
N GLY A 211 -7.96 -12.80 24.80
CA GLY A 211 -8.77 -12.48 25.99
C GLY A 211 -10.28 -12.52 25.78
N VAL A 212 -10.78 -12.92 24.60
CA VAL A 212 -12.21 -13.05 24.33
C VAL A 212 -12.54 -14.46 23.84
N GLU A 213 -13.50 -15.11 24.50
CA GLU A 213 -13.98 -16.42 24.08
C GLU A 213 -14.93 -16.33 22.89
N HIS A 214 -14.86 -17.32 22.00
CA HIS A 214 -15.77 -17.48 20.85
C HIS A 214 -15.79 -16.31 19.84
N LEU A 215 -14.83 -15.39 19.89
CA LEU A 215 -14.69 -14.28 18.94
C LEU A 215 -13.46 -14.46 18.05
N ARG A 216 -13.62 -14.16 16.76
CA ARG A 216 -12.56 -14.21 15.74
C ARG A 216 -12.70 -13.08 14.74
N VAL A 217 -11.61 -12.74 14.07
CA VAL A 217 -11.56 -11.75 12.99
C VAL A 217 -11.06 -12.43 11.72
N VAL A 218 -11.76 -12.24 10.59
CA VAL A 218 -11.43 -12.86 9.29
C VAL A 218 -11.65 -11.86 8.17
N ASP A 219 -10.69 -10.97 7.98
CA ASP A 219 -10.69 -9.96 6.91
C ASP A 219 -9.25 -9.46 6.69
N ALA A 220 -9.07 -8.35 5.98
CA ALA A 220 -7.75 -7.77 5.74
C ALA A 220 -7.06 -7.23 7.02
N SER A 221 -7.81 -6.92 8.08
CA SER A 221 -7.26 -6.33 9.31
C SER A 221 -6.26 -7.25 10.01
N ILE A 222 -6.32 -8.56 9.78
CA ILE A 222 -5.43 -9.52 10.42
C ILE A 222 -4.04 -9.58 9.77
N MET A 223 -3.85 -9.03 8.57
CA MET A 223 -2.54 -9.11 7.90
C MET A 223 -1.59 -8.09 8.54
N PRO A 224 -0.55 -8.53 9.27
CA PRO A 224 0.32 -7.65 10.06
C PRO A 224 1.15 -6.71 9.19
N THR A 225 1.43 -7.12 7.96
CA THR A 225 2.06 -6.32 6.91
C THR A 225 1.20 -6.38 5.66
N LEU A 226 1.22 -5.30 4.88
CA LEU A 226 0.51 -5.28 3.61
C LEU A 226 1.18 -6.28 2.66
N PRO A 227 0.42 -7.22 2.06
CA PRO A 227 0.97 -8.07 1.02
C PRO A 227 1.30 -7.21 -0.20
N GLY A 228 2.38 -7.54 -0.92
CA GLY A 228 2.75 -6.88 -2.19
C GLY A 228 1.82 -7.25 -3.35
N ALA A 229 0.51 -7.27 -3.12
CA ALA A 229 -0.54 -7.68 -4.06
C ALA A 229 -1.87 -7.02 -3.66
N ASN A 230 -2.87 -7.10 -4.55
CA ASN A 230 -4.23 -6.67 -4.21
C ASN A 230 -4.78 -7.50 -3.04
N THR A 231 -5.24 -6.83 -1.99
CA THR A 231 -5.61 -7.47 -0.72
C THR A 231 -6.78 -8.44 -0.83
N CYS A 232 -7.66 -8.28 -1.83
CA CYS A 232 -8.79 -9.18 -2.05
C CYS A 232 -8.35 -10.63 -2.25
N GLN A 233 -7.23 -10.87 -2.95
CA GLN A 233 -6.70 -12.21 -3.19
C GLN A 233 -6.28 -12.87 -1.88
N SER A 234 -5.57 -12.13 -1.02
CA SER A 234 -5.16 -12.60 0.30
C SER A 234 -6.36 -12.85 1.21
N VAL A 235 -7.38 -11.98 1.18
CA VAL A 235 -8.61 -12.17 1.97
C VAL A 235 -9.34 -13.46 1.57
N TYR A 236 -9.46 -13.76 0.27
CA TYR A 236 -10.03 -15.04 -0.17
C TYR A 236 -9.21 -16.23 0.32
N ALA A 237 -7.88 -16.19 0.19
CA ALA A 237 -7.01 -17.26 0.66
C ALA A 237 -7.09 -17.46 2.19
N ILE A 238 -7.18 -16.38 2.95
CA ILE A 238 -7.40 -16.40 4.40
C ILE A 238 -8.74 -17.08 4.71
N ALA A 239 -9.82 -16.65 4.06
CA ALA A 239 -11.16 -17.20 4.28
C ALA A 239 -11.24 -18.70 3.98
N GLU A 240 -10.61 -19.17 2.89
CA GLU A 240 -10.53 -20.59 2.53
C GLU A 240 -9.75 -21.40 3.58
N LYS A 241 -8.56 -20.94 3.97
CA LYS A 241 -7.74 -21.61 4.99
C LYS A 241 -8.50 -21.73 6.32
N VAL A 242 -9.24 -20.70 6.67
CA VAL A 242 -10.04 -20.63 7.88
C VAL A 242 -11.22 -21.60 7.85
N SER A 243 -11.90 -21.68 6.71
CA SER A 243 -12.95 -22.65 6.46
C SER A 243 -12.44 -24.07 6.70
N ASP A 244 -11.27 -24.43 6.17
CA ASP A 244 -10.65 -25.74 6.37
C ASP A 244 -10.35 -26.03 7.84
N ILE A 245 -9.68 -25.10 8.54
CA ILE A 245 -9.30 -25.30 9.95
C ILE A 245 -10.54 -25.52 10.83
N TRP A 246 -11.65 -24.84 10.52
CA TRP A 246 -12.84 -24.85 11.36
C TRP A 246 -13.83 -25.95 10.99
N CYS A 247 -14.07 -26.19 9.70
CA CYS A 247 -14.94 -27.26 9.24
C CYS A 247 -14.33 -28.62 9.60
N VAL A 248 -13.04 -28.84 9.35
CA VAL A 248 -12.38 -30.12 9.66
C VAL A 248 -12.34 -30.39 11.17
N ARG A 249 -12.05 -29.37 12.01
CA ARG A 249 -12.07 -29.56 13.47
C ARG A 249 -13.46 -29.91 13.99
N ARG A 250 -14.52 -29.34 13.42
CA ARG A 250 -15.91 -29.64 13.83
C ARG A 250 -16.32 -31.07 13.51
N TYR A 251 -15.80 -31.67 12.43
CA TYR A 251 -16.02 -33.08 12.11
C TYR A 251 -15.27 -34.04 13.04
N ILE A 252 -14.08 -33.66 13.51
CA ILE A 252 -13.29 -34.50 14.42
C ILE A 252 -13.86 -34.47 15.85
N THR A 253 -14.30 -33.31 16.34
CA THR A 253 -14.81 -33.18 17.73
C THR A 253 -16.25 -33.66 17.91
N ASN A 254 -17.04 -33.75 16.84
CA ASN A 254 -18.42 -34.27 16.89
C ASN A 254 -18.52 -35.74 16.43
N GLY A 255 -17.38 -36.39 16.16
CA GLY A 255 -17.29 -37.77 15.70
C GLY A 255 -16.82 -38.78 16.76
N SER A 256 -16.75 -38.38 18.03
CA SER A 256 -16.36 -39.22 19.18
C SER A 256 -17.41 -39.20 20.29
#